data_AF-A0A9X4QTA4-F1
#
_entry.id   AF-A0A9X4QTA4-F1
#
_cell.length_a   1.000
_cell.length_b   1.000
_cell.length_c   1.000
_cell.angle_alpha   90.00
_cell.angle_beta   90.00
_cell.angle_gamma   90.00
#
_symmetry.space_group_name_H-M   'P 1'
#
loop_
_entity.id
_entity.type
_entity.pdbx_description
1 polymer ?
#
loop_
_entity_poly.entity_id
_entity_poly.type
_entity_poly.pdbx_seq_one_letter_code
_entity_poly.pdbx_strand_id
1 'polypeptide(L)'
;MHSTLLAHGRIEDPYYSTNDQACLWIERKTWVYRTVFDRPYAAETAGLLLEFDGLDTLAEVFLNGETVAVSDNMFVPVAAELAGKLKERDNVLVVRFDPVVEYAARQDISRFWSKVNYERIWLRKCACNFSWDWSPRVVTAGIWKEARLKVVPAARLEHLNFKTLSIGPDSAEVEVGAEVRHRDASARLTAEVVLRGRGREIRHETEVMDGAIGLRFTVERPSLWWTFDHGGALPLRVDRQSIGGRRARRRVVRGGRHPDDRGQSALGERKSPLHVRPERQANLRQRRELDSGPQLHRRHPGRTLRRSYRALPGSQYEHAARMGRRRL
;
A
#
# COMPACT_ATOMS: atom_id res chain seq x y z
N MET A 1 -10.51 -5.35 -13.56
CA MET A 1 -11.51 -5.76 -14.56
C MET A 1 -11.98 -4.64 -15.49
N HIS A 2 -12.50 -3.51 -14.98
CA HIS A 2 -13.02 -2.42 -15.82
C HIS A 2 -12.02 -1.96 -16.90
N SER A 3 -10.74 -1.81 -16.52
CA SER A 3 -9.67 -1.46 -17.45
C SER A 3 -9.45 -2.48 -18.55
N THR A 4 -9.55 -3.78 -18.24
CA THR A 4 -9.48 -4.88 -19.21
C THR A 4 -10.65 -4.81 -20.18
N LEU A 5 -11.88 -4.65 -19.68
CA LEU A 5 -13.07 -4.54 -20.53
C LEU A 5 -12.98 -3.33 -21.47
N LEU A 6 -12.53 -2.18 -20.96
CA LEU A 6 -12.32 -0.97 -21.76
C LEU A 6 -11.27 -1.20 -22.85
N ALA A 7 -10.12 -1.80 -22.50
CA ALA A 7 -9.04 -2.09 -23.44
C ALA A 7 -9.47 -3.05 -24.58
N HIS A 8 -10.46 -3.91 -24.32
CA HIS A 8 -11.03 -4.82 -25.30
C HIS A 8 -12.34 -4.30 -25.94
N GLY A 9 -12.68 -3.03 -25.76
CA GLY A 9 -13.89 -2.42 -26.36
C GLY A 9 -15.20 -3.04 -25.89
N ARG A 10 -15.22 -3.68 -24.70
CA ARG A 10 -16.42 -4.33 -24.13
C ARG A 10 -17.29 -3.40 -23.31
N ILE A 11 -16.75 -2.24 -22.94
CA ILE A 11 -17.46 -1.13 -22.31
C ILE A 11 -16.93 0.19 -22.87
N GLU A 12 -17.73 1.24 -22.81
CA GLU A 12 -17.26 2.60 -23.03
C GLU A 12 -16.47 3.13 -21.82
N ASP A 13 -15.81 4.28 -21.95
CA ASP A 13 -15.07 4.87 -20.83
C ASP A 13 -16.04 5.24 -19.69
N PRO A 14 -15.94 4.60 -18.51
CA PRO A 14 -16.85 4.89 -17.38
C PRO A 14 -16.69 6.29 -16.80
N TYR A 15 -15.65 7.04 -17.20
CA TYR A 15 -15.47 8.43 -16.77
C TYR A 15 -16.07 9.46 -17.73
N TYR A 16 -16.64 9.01 -18.85
CA TYR A 16 -17.30 9.88 -19.82
C TYR A 16 -18.81 9.90 -19.60
N SER A 17 -19.38 11.11 -19.46
CA SER A 17 -20.84 11.32 -19.32
C SER A 17 -21.46 10.41 -18.23
N THR A 18 -22.50 9.65 -18.56
CA THR A 18 -23.23 8.71 -17.70
C THR A 18 -22.88 7.25 -17.97
N ASN A 19 -21.72 6.97 -18.58
CA ASN A 19 -21.31 5.63 -18.98
C ASN A 19 -21.00 4.70 -17.79
N ASP A 20 -20.76 5.27 -16.61
CA ASP A 20 -20.65 4.51 -15.36
C ASP A 20 -21.91 3.69 -15.05
N GLN A 21 -23.10 4.22 -15.41
CA GLN A 21 -24.37 3.51 -15.23
C GLN A 21 -24.46 2.25 -16.09
N ALA A 22 -23.95 2.31 -17.33
CA ALA A 22 -23.87 1.15 -18.23
C ALA A 22 -22.85 0.11 -17.76
N CYS A 23 -21.97 0.45 -16.81
CA CYS A 23 -20.96 -0.45 -16.24
C CYS A 23 -21.44 -1.18 -14.97
N LEU A 24 -22.60 -0.84 -14.41
CA LEU A 24 -23.09 -1.40 -13.14
C LEU A 24 -23.25 -2.94 -13.16
N TRP A 25 -23.40 -3.56 -14.33
CA TRP A 25 -23.46 -5.02 -14.40
C TRP A 25 -22.15 -5.70 -13.95
N ILE A 26 -21.00 -5.01 -14.04
CA ILE A 26 -19.69 -5.56 -13.73
C ILE A 26 -19.57 -5.94 -12.25
N GLU A 27 -20.18 -5.17 -11.36
CA GLU A 27 -20.07 -5.37 -9.91
C GLU A 27 -20.84 -6.60 -9.41
N ARG A 28 -21.75 -7.14 -10.23
CA ARG A 28 -22.61 -8.31 -9.94
C ARG A 28 -22.13 -9.59 -10.63
N LYS A 29 -20.94 -9.58 -11.21
CA LYS A 29 -20.37 -10.75 -11.89
C LYS A 29 -19.18 -11.29 -11.12
N THR A 30 -19.06 -12.61 -11.14
CA THR A 30 -17.80 -13.28 -10.80
C THR A 30 -16.82 -13.12 -11.95
N TRP A 31 -15.59 -12.75 -11.62
CA TRP A 31 -14.51 -12.56 -12.59
C TRP A 31 -13.39 -13.57 -12.35
N VAL A 32 -12.92 -14.19 -13.42
CA VAL A 32 -11.91 -15.24 -13.34
C VAL A 32 -10.70 -14.85 -14.19
N TYR A 33 -9.53 -14.81 -13.55
CA TYR A 33 -8.24 -14.73 -14.21
C TYR A 33 -7.67 -16.15 -14.27
N ARG A 34 -7.12 -16.54 -15.42
CA ARG A 34 -6.45 -17.84 -15.61
C ARG A 34 -5.13 -17.64 -16.31
N THR A 35 -4.10 -18.34 -15.84
CA THR A 35 -2.82 -18.47 -16.55
C THR A 35 -2.26 -19.88 -16.38
N VAL A 36 -1.28 -20.21 -17.20
CA VAL A 36 -0.53 -21.47 -17.16
C VAL A 36 0.96 -21.15 -17.08
N PHE A 37 1.70 -21.91 -16.28
CA PHE A 37 3.14 -21.71 -16.13
C PHE A 37 3.87 -23.02 -15.80
N ASP A 38 5.14 -23.09 -16.20
CA ASP A 38 6.03 -24.19 -15.85
C ASP A 38 6.75 -23.92 -14.53
N ARG A 39 7.17 -25.00 -13.85
CA ARG A 39 7.89 -24.89 -12.59
C ARG A 39 9.22 -24.16 -12.80
N PRO A 40 9.52 -23.10 -12.05
CA PRO A 40 10.83 -22.47 -12.12
C PRO A 40 11.92 -23.43 -11.64
N TYR A 41 13.03 -23.56 -12.38
CA TYR A 41 14.16 -24.44 -12.04
C TYR A 41 14.69 -24.25 -10.60
N ALA A 42 14.65 -23.01 -10.10
CA ALA A 42 15.10 -22.66 -8.75
C ALA A 42 14.19 -23.18 -7.60
N ALA A 43 13.08 -23.87 -7.91
CA ALA A 43 12.13 -24.39 -6.93
C ALA A 43 12.54 -25.74 -6.31
N GLU A 44 13.57 -26.42 -6.83
CA GLU A 44 13.97 -27.75 -6.36
C GLU A 44 14.62 -27.75 -4.96
N THR A 45 15.35 -26.68 -4.63
CA THR A 45 16.18 -26.63 -3.40
C THR A 45 15.78 -25.51 -2.44
N ALA A 46 14.77 -24.71 -2.79
CA ALA A 46 14.39 -23.50 -2.07
C ALA A 46 12.88 -23.43 -1.86
N GLY A 47 12.43 -22.55 -0.95
CA GLY A 47 11.00 -22.35 -0.74
C GLY A 47 10.43 -21.61 -1.95
N LEU A 48 9.18 -21.85 -2.30
CA LEU A 48 8.52 -21.12 -3.38
C LEU A 48 7.21 -20.56 -2.86
N LEU A 49 7.06 -19.25 -2.96
CA LEU A 49 5.83 -18.55 -2.66
C LEU A 49 5.19 -18.01 -3.92
N LEU A 50 3.87 -18.11 -4.02
CA LEU A 50 3.06 -17.27 -4.88
C LEU A 50 2.60 -16.07 -4.04
N GLU A 51 3.06 -14.87 -4.38
CA GLU A 51 2.72 -13.63 -3.67
C GLU A 51 1.82 -12.74 -4.53
N PHE A 52 0.78 -12.18 -3.91
CA PHE A 52 -0.06 -11.12 -4.44
C PHE A 52 0.01 -9.93 -3.50
N ASP A 53 0.47 -8.79 -3.99
CA ASP A 53 0.56 -7.56 -3.16
C ASP A 53 -0.81 -6.90 -2.94
N GLY A 54 -1.82 -7.29 -3.73
CA GLY A 54 -3.16 -6.74 -3.67
C GLY A 54 -4.16 -7.46 -4.56
N LEU A 55 -5.14 -8.10 -3.93
CA LEU A 55 -6.31 -8.71 -4.56
C LEU A 55 -7.55 -7.89 -4.19
N ASP A 56 -8.30 -7.40 -5.17
CA ASP A 56 -9.50 -6.59 -4.95
C ASP A 56 -10.77 -7.39 -5.29
N THR A 57 -11.55 -7.90 -4.33
CA THR A 57 -11.28 -7.97 -2.88
C THR A 57 -11.56 -9.38 -2.36
N LEU A 58 -12.80 -9.86 -2.54
CA LEU A 58 -13.17 -11.24 -2.24
C LEU A 58 -12.58 -12.14 -3.32
N ALA A 59 -11.44 -12.77 -3.04
CA ALA A 59 -10.68 -13.53 -4.00
C ALA A 59 -10.36 -14.94 -3.49
N GLU A 60 -10.44 -15.92 -4.37
CA GLU A 60 -9.98 -17.28 -4.13
C GLU A 60 -8.96 -17.68 -5.21
N VAL A 61 -7.81 -18.20 -4.78
CA VAL A 61 -6.69 -18.57 -5.63
C VAL A 61 -6.59 -20.09 -5.67
N PHE A 62 -6.61 -20.64 -6.87
CA PHE A 62 -6.50 -22.06 -7.13
C PHE A 62 -5.23 -22.38 -7.90
N LEU A 63 -4.51 -23.41 -7.48
CA LEU A 63 -3.41 -24.01 -8.21
C LEU A 63 -3.77 -25.45 -8.54
N ASN A 64 -3.78 -25.81 -9.83
CA ASN A 64 -4.07 -27.17 -10.29
C ASN A 64 -5.41 -27.74 -9.79
N GLY A 65 -6.39 -26.87 -9.53
CA GLY A 65 -7.71 -27.24 -9.04
C GLY A 65 -7.88 -27.16 -7.51
N GLU A 66 -6.80 -26.94 -6.75
CA GLU A 66 -6.83 -26.85 -5.30
C GLU A 66 -6.74 -25.40 -4.82
N THR A 67 -7.53 -25.02 -3.81
CA THR A 67 -7.43 -23.70 -3.18
C THR A 67 -6.11 -23.58 -2.43
N VAL A 68 -5.31 -22.57 -2.79
CA VAL A 68 -4.01 -22.27 -2.17
C VAL A 68 -4.00 -20.97 -1.38
N ALA A 69 -4.93 -20.06 -1.65
CA ALA A 69 -5.10 -18.83 -0.86
C ALA A 69 -6.51 -18.24 -1.00
N VAL A 70 -6.92 -17.48 0.01
CA VAL A 70 -8.15 -16.68 0.02
C VAL A 70 -7.80 -15.26 0.45
N SER A 71 -8.52 -14.27 -0.08
CA SER A 71 -8.43 -12.87 0.33
C SER A 71 -9.82 -12.28 0.49
N ASP A 72 -10.00 -11.45 1.51
CA ASP A 72 -11.20 -10.64 1.75
C ASP A 72 -10.86 -9.15 1.93
N ASN A 73 -9.61 -8.77 1.64
CA ASN A 73 -9.07 -7.46 2.01
C ASN A 73 -8.11 -6.91 0.95
N MET A 74 -8.55 -5.87 0.25
CA MET A 74 -7.83 -5.18 -0.81
C MET A 74 -6.45 -4.67 -0.38
N PHE A 75 -6.28 -4.39 0.91
CA PHE A 75 -5.11 -3.71 1.46
C PHE A 75 -4.06 -4.66 2.03
N VAL A 76 -4.36 -5.96 2.11
CA VAL A 76 -3.48 -6.96 2.72
C VAL A 76 -2.90 -7.86 1.63
N PRO A 77 -1.55 -7.94 1.52
CA PRO A 77 -0.91 -8.92 0.66
C PRO A 77 -1.25 -10.35 1.07
N VAL A 78 -1.33 -11.24 0.09
CA VAL A 78 -1.60 -12.66 0.29
C VAL A 78 -0.46 -13.48 -0.31
N ALA A 79 -0.05 -14.54 0.38
CA ALA A 79 0.99 -15.44 -0.09
C ALA A 79 0.62 -16.91 0.17
N ALA A 80 0.97 -17.79 -0.77
CA ALA A 80 0.80 -19.24 -0.64
C ALA A 80 2.12 -19.97 -0.84
N GLU A 81 2.42 -20.95 0.02
CA GLU A 81 3.55 -21.85 -0.17
C GLU A 81 3.22 -22.94 -1.19
N LEU A 82 4.07 -23.04 -2.21
CA LEU A 82 3.90 -23.92 -3.36
C LEU A 82 4.84 -25.12 -3.35
N ALA A 83 5.70 -25.25 -2.33
CA ALA A 83 6.60 -26.37 -2.19
C ALA A 83 5.80 -27.69 -2.22
N GLY A 84 6.17 -28.61 -3.11
CA GLY A 84 5.49 -29.89 -3.30
C GLY A 84 4.14 -29.84 -4.04
N LYS A 85 3.65 -28.66 -4.44
CA LYS A 85 2.34 -28.49 -5.12
C LYS A 85 2.41 -28.31 -6.64
N LEU A 86 3.62 -28.11 -7.17
CA LEU A 86 3.83 -27.86 -8.60
C LEU A 86 4.15 -29.13 -9.37
N LYS A 87 3.52 -29.25 -10.54
CA LYS A 87 3.95 -30.13 -11.63
C LYS A 87 5.15 -29.51 -12.34
N GLU A 88 5.91 -30.31 -13.08
CA GLU A 88 7.03 -29.79 -13.87
C GLU A 88 6.58 -28.76 -14.92
N ARG A 89 5.47 -29.05 -15.59
CA ARG A 89 4.87 -28.19 -16.63
C ARG A 89 3.38 -28.02 -16.44
N ASP A 90 2.84 -27.03 -17.15
CA ASP A 90 1.40 -26.82 -17.30
C ASP A 90 0.65 -26.64 -15.97
N ASN A 91 1.26 -25.94 -15.01
CA ASN A 91 0.57 -25.58 -13.78
C ASN A 91 -0.50 -24.54 -14.08
N VAL A 92 -1.76 -24.84 -13.71
CA VAL A 92 -2.89 -23.94 -13.95
C VAL A 92 -3.11 -23.09 -12.71
N LEU A 93 -2.97 -21.78 -12.85
CA LEU A 93 -3.32 -20.80 -11.82
C LEU A 93 -4.64 -20.13 -12.18
N VAL A 94 -5.58 -20.14 -11.25
CA VAL A 94 -6.85 -19.44 -11.37
C VAL A 94 -7.02 -18.49 -10.18
N VAL A 95 -7.43 -17.26 -10.45
CA VAL A 95 -7.85 -16.31 -9.41
C VAL A 95 -9.29 -15.90 -9.70
N ARG A 96 -10.20 -16.34 -8.83
CA ARG A 96 -11.63 -16.01 -8.90
C ARG A 96 -11.90 -14.82 -7.98
N PHE A 97 -12.68 -13.86 -8.46
CA PHE A 97 -13.19 -12.75 -7.66
C PHE A 97 -14.72 -12.82 -7.62
N ASP A 98 -15.27 -12.91 -6.42
CA ASP A 98 -16.71 -12.98 -6.20
C ASP A 98 -17.31 -11.57 -6.02
N PRO A 99 -18.57 -11.34 -6.44
CA PRO A 99 -19.19 -10.02 -6.44
C PRO A 99 -19.37 -9.48 -5.02
N VAL A 100 -18.62 -8.43 -4.70
CA VAL A 100 -18.59 -7.85 -3.35
C VAL A 100 -19.94 -7.27 -2.91
N VAL A 101 -20.77 -6.84 -3.88
CA VAL A 101 -22.11 -6.30 -3.60
C VAL A 101 -23.07 -7.38 -3.11
N GLU A 102 -22.92 -8.63 -3.54
CA GLU A 102 -23.75 -9.74 -3.06
C GLU A 102 -23.40 -10.14 -1.64
N TYR A 103 -22.11 -10.10 -1.30
CA TYR A 103 -21.66 -10.28 0.07
C TYR A 103 -22.24 -9.19 0.99
N ALA A 104 -22.16 -7.93 0.57
CA ALA A 104 -22.67 -6.80 1.34
C ALA A 104 -24.21 -6.82 1.47
N ALA A 105 -24.94 -7.29 0.46
CA ALA A 105 -26.40 -7.37 0.49
C ALA A 105 -26.94 -8.34 1.56
N ARG A 106 -26.11 -9.26 2.05
CA ARG A 106 -26.47 -10.21 3.13
C ARG A 106 -26.28 -9.64 4.54
N GLN A 107 -25.76 -8.43 4.66
CA GLN A 107 -25.41 -7.84 5.95
C GLN A 107 -26.58 -7.06 6.54
N ASP A 108 -26.73 -7.09 7.87
CA ASP A 108 -27.79 -6.36 8.56
C ASP A 108 -27.50 -4.85 8.57
N ILE A 109 -28.31 -4.10 7.82
CA ILE A 109 -28.22 -2.64 7.73
C ILE A 109 -29.30 -1.91 8.54
N SER A 110 -30.07 -2.63 9.37
CA SER A 110 -31.21 -2.07 10.12
C SER A 110 -30.81 -0.92 11.05
N ARG A 111 -29.58 -0.96 11.57
CA ARG A 111 -29.03 0.03 12.50
C ARG A 111 -28.34 1.22 11.82
N PHE A 112 -28.28 1.25 10.48
CA PHE A 112 -27.62 2.33 9.75
C PHE A 112 -28.61 3.43 9.36
N TRP A 113 -28.28 4.66 9.76
CA TRP A 113 -29.07 5.84 9.41
C TRP A 113 -29.06 6.14 7.90
N SER A 114 -27.91 5.98 7.25
CA SER A 114 -27.78 6.15 5.80
C SER A 114 -27.53 4.81 5.13
N LYS A 115 -28.36 4.50 4.13
CA LYS A 115 -28.24 3.29 3.30
C LYS A 115 -27.62 3.58 1.94
N VAL A 116 -27.09 4.79 1.73
CA VAL A 116 -26.40 5.13 0.48
C VAL A 116 -25.00 4.51 0.49
N ASN A 117 -24.70 3.68 -0.51
CA ASN A 117 -23.39 3.04 -0.68
C ASN A 117 -22.90 2.29 0.58
N TYR A 118 -23.83 1.65 1.32
CA TYR A 118 -23.56 0.98 2.58
C TYR A 118 -22.59 -0.21 2.44
N GLU A 119 -22.48 -0.77 1.23
CA GLU A 119 -21.65 -1.93 0.93
C GLU A 119 -20.19 -1.70 1.33
N ARG A 120 -19.73 -0.44 1.20
CA ARG A 120 -18.36 -0.03 1.55
C ARG A 120 -18.00 -0.24 3.02
N ILE A 121 -18.99 -0.36 3.91
CA ILE A 121 -18.78 -0.50 5.36
C ILE A 121 -18.37 -1.93 5.72
N TRP A 122 -18.90 -2.90 4.97
CA TRP A 122 -18.72 -4.33 5.23
C TRP A 122 -17.46 -4.94 4.60
N LEU A 123 -16.73 -4.14 3.82
CA LEU A 123 -15.64 -4.60 2.98
C LEU A 123 -14.37 -3.81 3.26
N ARG A 124 -13.23 -4.51 3.29
CA ARG A 124 -11.91 -3.88 3.31
C ARG A 124 -11.45 -3.56 1.88
N LYS A 125 -12.12 -2.59 1.25
CA LYS A 125 -11.96 -2.15 -0.15
C LYS A 125 -11.92 -0.62 -0.23
N CYS A 126 -11.42 -0.01 -1.33
CA CYS A 126 -11.53 1.46 -1.49
C CYS A 126 -12.98 1.89 -1.39
N ALA A 127 -13.30 2.72 -0.39
CA ALA A 127 -14.64 3.26 -0.21
C ALA A 127 -15.12 4.06 -1.44
N CYS A 128 -14.18 4.69 -2.13
CA CYS A 128 -14.39 5.46 -3.36
C CYS A 128 -14.96 4.63 -4.52
N ASN A 129 -14.72 3.30 -4.55
CA ASN A 129 -15.27 2.44 -5.61
C ASN A 129 -16.79 2.43 -5.61
N PHE A 130 -17.42 2.65 -4.45
CA PHE A 130 -18.86 2.64 -4.29
C PHE A 130 -19.50 4.00 -4.60
N SER A 131 -18.82 4.91 -5.30
CA SER A 131 -19.20 6.33 -5.50
C SER A 131 -18.91 7.22 -4.30
N TRP A 132 -18.66 8.50 -4.62
CA TRP A 132 -18.51 9.60 -3.68
C TRP A 132 -18.96 10.92 -4.34
N ASP A 133 -19.07 12.01 -3.58
CA ASP A 133 -19.39 13.35 -4.11
C ASP A 133 -18.42 13.87 -5.19
N TRP A 134 -17.29 13.20 -5.41
CA TRP A 134 -16.28 13.50 -6.43
C TRP A 134 -15.91 12.33 -7.35
N SER A 135 -16.58 11.16 -7.25
CA SER A 135 -16.24 9.96 -8.04
C SER A 135 -17.48 9.16 -8.45
N PRO A 136 -17.54 8.64 -9.69
CA PRO A 136 -18.60 7.73 -10.11
C PRO A 136 -18.54 6.40 -9.33
N ARG A 137 -19.62 5.62 -9.41
CA ARG A 137 -19.65 4.24 -8.90
C ARG A 137 -18.92 3.33 -9.88
N VAL A 138 -17.78 2.79 -9.44
CA VAL A 138 -16.95 1.87 -10.23
C VAL A 138 -16.47 0.77 -9.29
N VAL A 139 -17.36 -0.14 -8.94
CA VAL A 139 -17.06 -1.29 -8.07
C VAL A 139 -16.34 -2.36 -8.88
N THR A 140 -15.03 -2.17 -9.03
CA THR A 140 -14.17 -3.10 -9.77
C THR A 140 -13.72 -4.29 -8.91
N ALA A 141 -13.27 -5.35 -9.59
CA ALA A 141 -12.49 -6.44 -9.02
C ALA A 141 -11.20 -6.68 -9.83
N GLY A 142 -10.23 -7.38 -9.23
CA GLY A 142 -9.05 -7.90 -9.93
C GLY A 142 -7.76 -7.86 -9.12
N ILE A 143 -6.70 -8.38 -9.74
CA ILE A 143 -5.32 -8.31 -9.24
C ILE A 143 -4.83 -6.86 -9.44
N TRP A 144 -4.87 -6.03 -8.40
CA TRP A 144 -4.68 -4.57 -8.51
C TRP A 144 -3.25 -4.10 -8.19
N LYS A 145 -2.42 -5.00 -7.67
CA LYS A 145 -0.97 -4.86 -7.51
C LYS A 145 -0.26 -6.10 -8.06
N GLU A 146 1.07 -6.13 -7.96
CA GLU A 146 1.88 -7.23 -8.51
C GLU A 146 1.49 -8.61 -7.97
N ALA A 147 1.58 -9.59 -8.87
CA ALA A 147 1.54 -11.02 -8.58
C ALA A 147 2.84 -11.65 -9.07
N ARG A 148 3.48 -12.50 -8.25
CA ARG A 148 4.79 -13.07 -8.58
C ARG A 148 5.02 -14.44 -7.93
N LEU A 149 5.80 -15.26 -8.61
CA LEU A 149 6.48 -16.40 -8.01
C LEU A 149 7.80 -15.93 -7.39
N LYS A 150 8.02 -16.25 -6.13
CA LYS A 150 9.19 -15.83 -5.38
C LYS A 150 9.88 -17.02 -4.75
N VAL A 151 11.12 -17.22 -5.18
CA VAL A 151 12.05 -18.14 -4.53
C VAL A 151 12.44 -17.55 -3.18
N VAL A 152 12.21 -18.32 -2.13
CA VAL A 152 12.49 -17.97 -0.74
C VAL A 152 13.78 -18.66 -0.31
N PRO A 153 14.82 -17.90 0.05
CA PRO A 153 16.05 -18.46 0.61
C PRO A 153 15.77 -19.15 1.96
N ALA A 154 16.67 -20.04 2.37
CA ALA A 154 16.57 -20.73 3.67
C ALA A 154 16.49 -19.74 4.85
N ALA A 155 17.21 -18.61 4.77
CA ALA A 155 17.18 -17.50 5.72
C ALA A 155 16.58 -16.24 5.08
N ARG A 156 15.62 -15.59 5.74
CA ARG A 156 15.03 -14.34 5.26
C ARG A 156 14.74 -13.35 6.39
N LEU A 157 14.88 -12.07 6.09
CA LEU A 157 14.35 -10.98 6.92
C LEU A 157 12.84 -10.86 6.69
N GLU A 158 12.03 -11.05 7.73
CA GLU A 158 10.58 -10.84 7.69
C GLU A 158 10.27 -9.37 7.99
N HIS A 159 10.72 -8.91 9.15
CA HIS A 159 10.51 -7.57 9.64
C HIS A 159 11.83 -6.87 9.88
N LEU A 160 11.87 -5.58 9.58
CA LEU A 160 12.99 -4.70 9.87
C LEU A 160 12.39 -3.40 10.41
N ASN A 161 12.78 -3.02 11.61
CA ASN A 161 12.32 -1.82 12.26
C ASN A 161 13.50 -0.92 12.67
N PHE A 162 13.19 0.36 12.82
CA PHE A 162 14.11 1.37 13.29
C PHE A 162 13.39 2.16 14.36
N LYS A 163 13.99 2.24 15.54
CA LYS A 163 13.48 3.04 16.65
C LYS A 163 14.50 4.09 17.00
N THR A 164 14.12 5.35 16.87
CA THR A 164 14.91 6.45 17.43
C THR A 164 14.67 6.46 18.93
N LEU A 165 15.72 6.19 19.71
CA LEU A 165 15.67 6.18 21.18
C LEU A 165 15.87 7.60 21.74
N SER A 166 16.82 8.34 21.16
CA SER A 166 17.06 9.74 21.47
C SER A 166 17.62 10.47 20.23
N ILE A 167 17.46 11.79 20.19
CA ILE A 167 17.90 12.60 19.05
C ILE A 167 18.33 13.99 19.49
N GLY A 168 19.55 14.37 19.15
CA GLY A 168 20.16 15.67 19.46
C GLY A 168 20.95 16.23 18.27
N PRO A 169 21.49 17.45 18.39
CA PRO A 169 22.39 18.01 17.38
C PRO A 169 23.73 17.27 17.29
N ASP A 170 24.23 16.76 18.40
CA ASP A 170 25.57 16.13 18.48
C ASP A 170 25.54 14.61 18.45
N SER A 171 24.44 13.98 18.86
CA SER A 171 24.28 12.53 18.82
C SER A 171 22.82 12.13 18.64
N ALA A 172 22.60 10.93 18.10
CA ALA A 172 21.32 10.25 18.11
C ALA A 172 21.52 8.77 18.43
N GLU A 173 20.65 8.23 19.29
CA GLU A 173 20.62 6.81 19.61
C GLU A 173 19.53 6.13 18.78
N VAL A 174 19.91 5.09 18.04
CA VAL A 174 19.00 4.34 17.17
C VAL A 174 19.11 2.86 17.49
N GLU A 175 17.96 2.22 17.65
CA GLU A 175 17.84 0.76 17.74
C GLU A 175 17.35 0.22 16.39
N VAL A 176 18.07 -0.77 15.87
CA VAL A 176 17.71 -1.53 14.67
C VAL A 176 17.33 -2.92 15.12
N GLY A 177 16.06 -3.26 14.94
CA GLY A 177 15.54 -4.60 15.17
C GLY A 177 15.19 -5.28 13.86
N ALA A 178 15.43 -6.58 13.77
CA ALA A 178 14.93 -7.37 12.66
C ALA A 178 14.50 -8.75 13.10
N GLU A 179 13.48 -9.28 12.44
CA GLU A 179 13.01 -10.65 12.59
C GLU A 179 13.51 -11.46 11.40
N VAL A 180 14.13 -12.59 11.71
CA VAL A 180 14.76 -13.52 10.77
C VAL A 180 14.02 -14.84 10.86
N ARG A 181 13.46 -15.28 9.73
CA ARG A 181 12.96 -16.65 9.60
C ARG A 181 14.02 -17.51 8.95
N HIS A 182 14.27 -18.67 9.54
CA HIS A 182 15.08 -19.74 8.96
C HIS A 182 14.26 -21.02 8.84
N ARG A 183 14.52 -21.81 7.79
CA ARG A 183 13.88 -23.13 7.65
C ARG A 183 14.42 -24.14 8.65
N ASP A 184 15.71 -24.08 8.94
CA ASP A 184 16.38 -24.95 9.90
C ASP A 184 16.59 -24.21 11.22
N ALA A 185 15.77 -24.52 12.23
CA ALA A 185 15.83 -23.87 13.53
C ALA A 185 17.17 -24.11 14.27
N SER A 186 17.96 -25.11 13.85
CA SER A 186 19.26 -25.44 14.47
C SER A 186 20.44 -24.66 13.88
N ALA A 187 20.25 -23.99 12.74
CA ALA A 187 21.31 -23.28 12.07
C ALA A 187 21.72 -22.01 12.84
N ARG A 188 23.02 -21.87 13.13
CA ARG A 188 23.56 -20.61 13.64
C ARG A 188 23.64 -19.60 12.50
N LEU A 189 23.03 -18.44 12.71
CA LEU A 189 23.01 -17.36 11.74
C LEU A 189 23.73 -16.13 12.31
N THR A 190 24.57 -15.50 11.49
CA THR A 190 25.11 -14.17 11.76
C THR A 190 24.45 -13.15 10.84
N ALA A 191 24.31 -11.91 11.31
CA ALA A 191 23.79 -10.78 10.55
C ALA A 191 24.79 -9.62 10.57
N GLU A 192 25.11 -9.08 9.40
CA GLU A 192 25.82 -7.80 9.27
C GLU A 192 24.79 -6.67 9.18
N VAL A 193 24.91 -5.62 9.99
CA VAL A 193 24.09 -4.41 9.93
C VAL A 193 24.94 -3.21 9.57
N VAL A 194 24.58 -2.53 8.47
CA VAL A 194 25.32 -1.40 7.92
C VAL A 194 24.45 -0.13 7.88
N LEU A 195 24.73 0.84 8.76
CA LEU A 195 24.13 2.17 8.72
C LEU A 195 24.95 3.12 7.83
N ARG A 196 24.30 3.82 6.88
CA ARG A 196 24.96 4.79 5.99
C ARG A 196 24.31 6.16 6.01
N GLY A 197 25.13 7.21 6.06
CA GLY A 197 24.69 8.60 5.98
C GLY A 197 25.85 9.59 5.76
N ARG A 198 25.69 10.58 4.85
CA ARG A 198 26.71 11.60 4.49
C ARG A 198 28.13 11.05 4.27
N GLY A 199 28.25 9.94 3.56
CA GLY A 199 29.56 9.32 3.28
C GLY A 199 30.21 8.63 4.48
N ARG A 200 29.51 8.56 5.63
CA ARG A 200 29.90 7.74 6.78
C ARG A 200 29.15 6.41 6.77
N GLU A 201 29.80 5.40 7.32
CA GLU A 201 29.31 4.04 7.40
C GLU A 201 29.65 3.45 8.76
N ILE A 202 28.66 2.88 9.44
CA ILE A 202 28.84 2.14 10.69
C ILE A 202 28.43 0.71 10.42
N ARG A 203 29.31 -0.25 10.73
CA ARG A 203 29.07 -1.68 10.55
C ARG A 203 29.14 -2.41 11.87
N HIS A 204 28.19 -3.31 12.10
CA HIS A 204 28.21 -4.25 13.21
C HIS A 204 27.82 -5.64 12.72
N GLU A 205 28.49 -6.66 13.22
CA GLU A 205 28.10 -8.06 13.06
C GLU A 205 27.54 -8.57 14.38
N THR A 206 26.49 -9.38 14.32
CA THR A 206 25.84 -10.00 15.49
C THR A 206 25.34 -11.39 15.14
N GLU A 207 25.21 -12.25 16.13
CA GLU A 207 24.44 -13.49 15.98
C GLU A 207 22.94 -13.17 15.99
N VAL A 208 22.18 -13.98 15.25
CA VAL A 208 20.72 -13.99 15.30
C VAL A 208 20.31 -14.91 16.44
N MET A 209 19.65 -14.35 17.45
CA MET A 209 19.21 -15.07 18.64
C MET A 209 17.69 -15.22 18.60
N ASP A 210 17.19 -16.45 18.73
CA ASP A 210 15.75 -16.76 18.70
C ASP A 210 15.00 -16.14 17.52
N GLY A 211 15.65 -16.10 16.35
CA GLY A 211 15.08 -15.54 15.13
C GLY A 211 15.01 -14.01 15.13
N ALA A 212 15.75 -13.31 15.98
CA ALA A 212 15.77 -11.86 16.03
C ALA A 212 17.18 -11.28 16.15
N ILE A 213 17.31 -10.01 15.73
CA ILE A 213 18.45 -9.15 16.03
C ILE A 213 17.97 -7.86 16.66
N GLY A 214 18.76 -7.33 17.59
CA GLY A 214 18.54 -6.02 18.20
C GLY A 214 19.89 -5.35 18.43
N LEU A 215 20.17 -4.28 17.69
CA LEU A 215 21.43 -3.55 17.77
C LEU A 215 21.16 -2.07 18.04
N ARG A 216 21.97 -1.49 18.93
CA ARG A 216 21.95 -0.05 19.22
C ARG A 216 23.16 0.63 18.62
N PHE A 217 22.93 1.80 18.07
CA PHE A 217 23.96 2.61 17.41
C PHE A 217 23.88 4.05 17.91
N THR A 218 25.04 4.57 18.31
CA THR A 218 25.25 6.00 18.49
C THR A 218 25.68 6.61 17.17
N VAL A 219 24.87 7.53 16.64
CA VAL A 219 25.20 8.30 15.42
C VAL A 219 25.68 9.68 15.83
N GLU A 220 26.99 9.90 15.77
CA GLU A 220 27.59 11.20 16.05
C GLU A 220 27.30 12.23 14.94
N ARG A 221 26.95 13.44 15.37
CA ARG A 221 26.60 14.60 14.54
C ARG A 221 25.59 14.19 13.44
N PRO A 222 24.42 13.67 13.84
CA PRO A 222 23.48 13.07 12.91
C PRO A 222 22.93 14.12 11.94
N SER A 223 22.77 13.71 10.68
CA SER A 223 22.08 14.54 9.69
C SER A 223 20.58 14.34 9.84
N LEU A 224 19.93 15.28 10.51
CA LEU A 224 18.51 15.17 10.81
C LEU A 224 17.65 15.38 9.56
N TRP A 225 16.56 14.62 9.48
CA TRP A 225 15.52 14.83 8.48
C TRP A 225 14.63 16.00 8.89
N TRP A 226 14.31 16.85 7.92
CA TRP A 226 13.42 17.99 8.11
C TRP A 226 12.26 17.93 7.11
N THR A 227 11.15 18.55 7.48
CA THR A 227 10.07 18.83 6.52
C THR A 227 10.58 19.77 5.43
N PHE A 228 9.87 19.77 4.29
CA PHE A 228 10.29 20.45 3.06
C PHE A 228 10.73 21.91 3.23
N ASP A 229 10.16 22.62 4.20
CA ASP A 229 10.36 24.04 4.48
C ASP A 229 11.39 24.34 5.58
N HIS A 230 11.89 23.31 6.28
CA HIS A 230 12.75 23.48 7.47
C HIS A 230 14.18 22.95 7.31
N GLY A 231 14.52 22.34 6.16
CA GLY A 231 15.88 21.89 5.85
C GLY A 231 15.97 20.90 4.68
N GLY A 232 17.19 20.41 4.41
CA GLY A 232 17.44 19.39 3.40
C GLY A 232 16.98 18.00 3.85
N ALA A 233 16.18 17.32 3.03
CA ALA A 233 15.69 15.97 3.31
C ALA A 233 16.77 14.92 3.01
N LEU A 234 17.45 14.41 4.04
CA LEU A 234 18.35 13.28 3.88
C LEU A 234 17.98 12.16 4.86
N PRO A 235 17.21 11.15 4.44
CA PRO A 235 16.98 9.98 5.27
C PRO A 235 18.28 9.16 5.41
N LEU A 236 18.57 8.70 6.62
CA LEU A 236 19.50 7.60 6.90
C LEU A 236 19.09 6.37 6.07
N ARG A 237 20.08 5.67 5.48
CA ARG A 237 19.86 4.48 4.66
C ARG A 237 20.60 3.29 5.26
N VAL A 238 19.92 2.14 5.33
CA VAL A 238 20.58 0.83 5.49
C VAL A 238 20.64 0.20 4.11
N ASP A 239 21.85 0.00 3.60
CA ASP A 239 22.06 -0.49 2.24
C ASP A 239 22.30 -2.00 2.16
N ARG A 240 22.61 -2.68 3.28
CA ARG A 240 22.96 -4.11 3.24
C ARG A 240 22.85 -4.79 4.61
N GLN A 241 22.28 -6.00 4.59
CA GLN A 241 22.47 -7.01 5.64
C GLN A 241 22.64 -8.38 4.98
N SER A 242 23.68 -9.13 5.35
CA SER A 242 23.89 -10.52 4.90
C SER A 242 23.63 -11.48 6.04
N ILE A 243 23.03 -12.63 5.72
CA ILE A 243 22.80 -13.71 6.66
C ILE A 243 23.51 -14.96 6.14
N GLY A 244 24.41 -15.53 6.94
CA GLY A 244 25.08 -16.82 6.65
C GLY A 244 26.01 -16.81 5.44
N GLY A 245 26.81 -15.75 5.24
CA GLY A 245 27.80 -15.67 4.15
C GLY A 245 27.24 -15.55 2.72
N ARG A 246 25.91 -15.60 2.54
CA ARG A 246 25.24 -15.32 1.26
C ARG A 246 24.46 -14.00 1.36
N ARG A 247 24.62 -13.15 0.33
CA ARG A 247 24.03 -11.80 0.27
C ARG A 247 22.49 -11.90 0.36
N ALA A 248 21.90 -11.41 1.45
CA ALA A 248 20.46 -11.17 1.52
C ALA A 248 20.13 -9.78 0.96
N ARG A 249 18.92 -9.66 0.41
CA ARG A 249 18.48 -8.53 -0.43
C ARG A 249 18.46 -7.19 0.32
N ARG A 250 18.77 -6.14 -0.44
CA ARG A 250 18.68 -4.72 -0.07
C ARG A 250 17.24 -4.34 0.30
N ARG A 251 17.03 -3.82 1.51
CA ARG A 251 15.76 -3.17 1.91
C ARG A 251 16.08 -1.80 2.48
N VAL A 252 15.65 -0.75 1.78
CA VAL A 252 15.79 0.64 2.22
C VAL A 252 14.57 1.00 3.05
N VAL A 253 14.75 1.26 4.34
CA VAL A 253 13.70 1.78 5.22
C VAL A 253 14.12 3.18 5.66
N ARG A 254 13.17 4.11 5.64
CA ARG A 254 13.35 5.51 6.07
C ARG A 254 12.58 5.68 7.37
N GLY A 255 13.25 6.06 8.45
CA GLY A 255 12.63 6.22 9.77
C GLY A 255 13.07 7.52 10.44
N GLY A 256 12.10 8.20 11.05
CA GLY A 256 12.29 9.35 11.92
C GLY A 256 10.92 9.75 12.49
N ARG A 257 10.68 9.52 13.77
CA ARG A 257 9.54 10.06 14.52
C ARG A 257 10.03 10.53 15.89
N HIS A 258 9.57 11.70 16.28
CA HIS A 258 9.76 12.28 17.60
C HIS A 258 8.54 11.92 18.47
N PRO A 259 8.70 11.53 19.75
CA PRO A 259 7.57 11.46 20.68
C PRO A 259 7.14 12.87 21.12
N ASP A 260 5.84 13.12 21.25
CA ASP A 260 5.29 14.36 21.81
C ASP A 260 4.61 14.06 23.16
N ASP A 261 5.03 14.76 24.21
CA ASP A 261 4.47 14.70 25.58
C ASP A 261 3.47 15.84 25.81
N ARG A 262 2.22 15.77 25.33
CA ARG A 262 1.13 16.65 25.84
C ARG A 262 -0.25 16.00 25.83
N GLY A 263 -0.91 16.08 26.98
CA GLY A 263 -2.32 15.78 27.20
C GLY A 263 -3.26 16.73 26.44
N GLN A 264 -4.47 16.23 26.17
CA GLN A 264 -5.52 16.90 25.41
C GLN A 264 -6.07 18.14 26.14
N SER A 265 -6.25 19.26 25.42
CA SER A 265 -7.15 20.33 25.85
C SER A 265 -8.36 20.41 24.91
N ALA A 266 -9.55 20.33 25.50
CA ALA A 266 -10.82 20.51 24.83
C ALA A 266 -11.05 21.97 24.38
N LEU A 267 -11.96 22.12 23.40
CA LEU A 267 -12.58 23.34 22.88
C LEU A 267 -11.81 24.11 21.78
N GLY A 268 -12.46 24.14 20.60
CA GLY A 268 -12.47 25.30 19.69
C GLY A 268 -11.26 25.48 18.78
N GLU A 269 -11.41 25.04 17.52
CA GLU A 269 -10.67 25.52 16.33
C GLU A 269 -9.24 26.04 16.56
N ARG A 270 -8.26 25.15 16.76
CA ARG A 270 -6.85 25.50 16.52
C ARG A 270 -6.11 24.35 15.87
N LYS A 271 -5.35 24.69 14.82
CA LYS A 271 -4.34 23.82 14.21
C LYS A 271 -3.44 23.30 15.32
N SER A 272 -3.50 22.02 15.66
CA SER A 272 -2.50 21.39 16.51
C SER A 272 -1.16 21.44 15.75
N PRO A 273 -0.17 22.20 16.22
CA PRO A 273 1.13 22.25 15.55
C PRO A 273 1.84 20.90 15.73
N LEU A 274 2.40 20.37 14.64
CA LEU A 274 3.30 19.23 14.70
C LEU A 274 4.66 19.76 15.19
N HIS A 275 5.15 19.26 16.32
CA HIS A 275 6.46 19.62 16.80
C HIS A 275 7.51 18.74 16.11
N VAL A 276 8.37 19.35 15.31
CA VAL A 276 9.50 18.66 14.67
C VAL A 276 10.74 18.72 15.59
N ARG A 277 10.73 19.64 16.58
CA ARG A 277 11.61 19.77 17.77
C ARG A 277 10.93 20.64 18.85
N PRO A 278 11.40 20.63 20.12
CA PRO A 278 10.91 21.55 21.16
C PRO A 278 11.02 23.05 20.80
N GLU A 279 11.97 23.40 19.91
CA GLU A 279 12.30 24.81 19.60
C GLU A 279 11.87 25.27 18.19
N ARG A 280 11.28 24.40 17.37
CA ARG A 280 10.78 24.78 16.02
C ARG A 280 9.37 24.28 15.78
N GLN A 281 8.43 25.22 15.69
CA GLN A 281 7.04 24.97 15.30
C GLN A 281 6.91 24.95 13.78
N ALA A 282 6.34 23.87 13.23
CA ALA A 282 5.94 23.79 11.84
C ALA A 282 4.44 24.09 11.72
N ASN A 283 4.08 25.10 10.94
CA ASN A 283 2.69 25.36 10.59
C ASN A 283 2.25 24.40 9.48
N LEU A 284 1.33 23.49 9.80
CA LEU A 284 0.76 22.56 8.82
C LEU A 284 0.10 23.33 7.67
N ARG A 285 0.75 23.30 6.49
CA ARG A 285 0.16 23.69 5.20
C ARG A 285 -0.15 22.42 4.42
N GLN A 286 -1.37 21.91 4.55
CA GLN A 286 -1.79 20.65 3.94
C GLN A 286 -3.03 20.82 3.05
N ARG A 287 -3.15 19.97 2.03
CA ARG A 287 -4.40 19.66 1.35
C ARG A 287 -4.74 18.21 1.68
N ARG A 288 -6.03 17.87 1.77
CA ARG A 288 -6.43 16.47 1.90
C ARG A 288 -6.04 15.73 0.63
N GLU A 289 -5.24 14.67 0.76
CA GLU A 289 -4.99 13.76 -0.35
C GLU A 289 -6.14 12.76 -0.42
N LEU A 290 -6.78 12.72 -1.59
CA LEU A 290 -7.80 11.74 -1.95
C LEU A 290 -7.23 10.85 -3.05
N ASP A 291 -7.87 9.71 -3.25
CA ASP A 291 -7.49 8.85 -4.34
C ASP A 291 -7.70 9.55 -5.69
N SER A 292 -6.75 9.41 -6.60
CA SER A 292 -6.78 10.06 -7.93
C SER A 292 -7.87 9.53 -8.88
N GLY A 293 -8.72 8.62 -8.39
CA GLY A 293 -9.79 7.93 -9.11
C GLY A 293 -10.04 6.51 -8.57
N PRO A 294 -11.20 5.91 -8.87
CA PRO A 294 -11.60 4.60 -8.33
C PRO A 294 -10.82 3.41 -8.93
N GLN A 295 -10.14 3.59 -10.07
CA GLN A 295 -9.26 2.56 -10.65
C GLN A 295 -7.79 2.79 -10.24
N LEU A 296 -7.42 2.37 -9.03
CA LEU A 296 -6.12 2.65 -8.42
C LEU A 296 -4.90 2.12 -9.20
N HIS A 297 -5.04 1.01 -9.93
CA HIS A 297 -3.95 0.42 -10.73
C HIS A 297 -3.53 1.30 -11.93
N ARG A 298 -4.33 2.30 -12.33
CA ARG A 298 -3.98 3.25 -13.41
C ARG A 298 -3.09 4.41 -12.94
N ARG A 299 -2.64 4.41 -11.68
CA ARG A 299 -1.70 5.43 -11.20
C ARG A 299 -0.33 5.25 -11.85
N HIS A 300 0.10 6.26 -12.59
CA HIS A 300 1.49 6.39 -12.98
C HIS A 300 2.30 7.03 -11.84
N PRO A 301 3.47 6.49 -11.47
CA PRO A 301 4.38 7.20 -10.57
C PRO A 301 4.82 8.50 -11.26
N GLY A 302 4.28 9.64 -10.79
CA GLY A 302 4.64 10.98 -11.30
C GLY A 302 3.49 11.89 -11.75
N ARG A 303 2.23 11.42 -11.81
CA ARG A 303 1.07 12.28 -12.12
C ARG A 303 0.21 12.54 -10.89
N THR A 304 0.58 13.55 -10.10
CA THR A 304 -0.37 14.23 -9.21
C THR A 304 -1.30 15.06 -10.10
N LEU A 305 -2.60 14.77 -10.11
CA LEU A 305 -3.60 15.61 -10.77
C LEU A 305 -3.62 16.98 -10.08
N ARG A 306 -2.82 17.94 -10.58
CA ARG A 306 -2.94 19.36 -10.21
C ARG A 306 -4.20 19.91 -10.88
N ARG A 307 -5.37 19.76 -10.23
CA ARG A 307 -6.51 20.64 -10.52
C ARG A 307 -6.24 22.00 -9.88
N SER A 308 -5.61 22.90 -10.63
CA SER A 308 -5.64 24.33 -10.34
C SER A 308 -7.00 24.87 -10.76
N TYR A 309 -7.88 25.13 -9.79
CA TYR A 309 -9.00 26.04 -10.01
C TYR A 309 -8.41 27.44 -10.21
N ARG A 310 -8.32 27.88 -11.47
CA ARG A 310 -8.12 29.29 -11.78
C ARG A 310 -9.47 29.95 -11.53
N ALA A 311 -9.55 30.79 -10.50
CA ALA A 311 -10.67 31.70 -10.37
C ALA A 311 -10.70 32.57 -11.64
N LEU A 312 -11.77 32.46 -12.42
CA LEU A 312 -12.02 33.40 -13.50
C LEU A 312 -12.33 34.76 -12.85
N PRO A 313 -11.70 35.87 -13.30
CA PRO A 313 -12.04 37.21 -12.81
C PRO A 313 -13.52 37.49 -13.05
N GLY A 314 -14.19 37.99 -12.01
CA GLY A 314 -15.60 38.36 -12.07
C GLY A 314 -15.82 39.58 -12.96
N SER A 315 -16.20 39.35 -14.22
CA SER A 315 -16.85 40.34 -15.08
C SER A 315 -17.46 39.73 -16.35
N GLN A 316 -18.27 38.66 -16.24
CA GLN A 316 -19.12 38.20 -17.37
C GLN A 316 -20.53 37.72 -16.95
N TYR A 317 -21.04 38.19 -15.81
CA TYR A 317 -22.45 37.99 -15.45
C TYR A 317 -23.23 39.30 -15.62
N GLU A 318 -23.47 39.72 -16.86
CA GLU A 318 -24.46 40.80 -17.12
C GLU A 318 -25.20 40.69 -18.47
N HIS A 319 -25.24 39.50 -19.09
CA HIS A 319 -25.98 39.35 -20.36
C HIS A 319 -26.80 38.05 -20.50
N ALA A 320 -27.41 37.58 -19.41
CA ALA A 320 -28.38 36.48 -19.47
C ALA A 320 -29.56 36.64 -18.49
N ALA A 321 -30.00 37.88 -18.22
CA ALA A 321 -31.18 38.17 -17.40
C ALA A 321 -32.24 39.03 -18.12
N ARG A 322 -32.18 39.12 -19.46
CA ARG A 322 -33.21 39.74 -20.30
C ARG A 322 -33.38 38.96 -21.60
N MET A 323 -34.12 37.85 -21.55
CA MET A 323 -35.02 37.39 -22.61
C MET A 323 -35.62 36.04 -22.17
N GLY A 324 -36.94 36.01 -21.99
CA GLY A 324 -37.64 34.81 -21.51
C GLY A 324 -38.90 35.06 -20.67
N ARG A 325 -39.54 36.23 -20.78
CA ARG A 325 -40.96 36.38 -20.47
C ARG A 325 -41.68 36.80 -21.73
N ARG A 326 -42.39 35.86 -22.39
CA ARG A 326 -43.73 36.03 -22.97
C ARG A 326 -44.11 34.88 -23.90
N ARG A 327 -45.25 34.25 -23.53
CA ARG A 327 -46.32 33.66 -24.36
C ARG A 327 -45.97 32.33 -25.04
N LEU A 328 -46.79 31.29 -25.00
CA LEU A 328 -48.17 31.08 -24.54
C LEU A 328 -48.28 29.64 -24.03
#